data_AF-A0A419FYT6-F1
#
_entry.id   AF-A0A419FYT6-F1
#
_cell.length_a   1.000
_cell.length_b   1.000
_cell.length_c   1.000
_cell.angle_alpha   90.00
_cell.angle_beta   90.00
_cell.angle_gamma   90.00
#
_symmetry.space_group_name_H-M   'P 1'
#
loop_
_entity.id
_entity.type
_entity.pdbx_description
1 polymer ?
#
loop_
_entity_poly.entity_id
_entity_poly.type
_entity_poly.pdbx_seq_one_letter_code
_entity_poly.pdbx_strand_id
1 'polypeptide(L)' 'MVFLIQNTQNRDTGAIQIKLDELIRSVEGAHNALLDLEELDDKELERIRANYEKLAALAREALRKGKKDTETHEVAENV' A
#
# COMPACT_ATOMS: atom_id res chain seq x y z
N MET A 1 -10.55 34.09 -1.87
CA MET A 1 -9.16 33.79 -1.46
C MET A 1 -8.94 32.34 -0.97
N VAL A 2 -9.97 31.50 -0.84
CA VAL A 2 -9.82 30.06 -0.49
C VAL A 2 -9.33 29.20 -1.67
N PHE A 3 -9.54 29.62 -2.92
CA PHE A 3 -9.08 28.89 -4.12
C PHE A 3 -7.55 28.82 -4.29
N LEU A 4 -6.82 29.86 -3.89
CA LEU A 4 -5.34 29.85 -3.98
C LEU A 4 -4.73 28.93 -2.91
N ILE A 5 -5.35 28.85 -1.73
CA ILE A 5 -4.90 27.99 -0.62
C ILE A 5 -5.11 26.51 -0.97
N GLN A 6 -6.24 26.18 -1.60
CA GLN A 6 -6.52 24.82 -2.09
C GLN A 6 -5.54 24.39 -3.19
N ASN A 7 -5.11 25.30 -4.07
CA ASN A 7 -4.16 24.96 -5.13
C ASN A 7 -2.76 24.62 -4.58
N THR A 8 -2.31 25.31 -3.54
CA THR A 8 -1.02 24.97 -2.88
C THR A 8 -1.15 23.68 -2.07
N GLN A 9 -2.26 23.50 -1.34
CA GLN A 9 -2.52 22.28 -0.56
C GLN A 9 -2.60 21.03 -1.45
N ASN A 10 -3.27 21.10 -2.60
CA ASN A 10 -3.35 19.97 -3.55
C ASN A 10 -1.97 19.60 -4.12
N ARG A 11 -1.10 20.60 -4.33
CA ARG A 11 0.25 20.37 -4.85
C ARG A 11 1.20 19.79 -3.81
N ASP A 12 1.07 20.22 -2.56
CA ASP A 12 1.85 19.69 -1.44
C ASP A 12 1.47 18.24 -1.12
N THR A 13 0.17 17.91 -1.15
CA THR A 13 -0.30 16.52 -1.00
C THR A 13 0.25 15.63 -2.13
N GLY A 14 0.16 16.05 -3.39
CA GLY A 14 0.72 15.28 -4.51
C GLY A 14 2.23 15.06 -4.41
N ALA A 15 2.99 16.06 -3.91
CA ALA A 15 4.42 15.90 -3.68
C ALA A 15 4.75 14.91 -2.57
N ILE A 16 3.89 14.77 -1.55
CA ILE A 16 4.02 13.73 -0.51
C ILE A 16 3.75 12.36 -1.12
N GLN A 17 2.69 12.21 -1.93
CA GLN A 17 2.35 10.93 -2.56
C GLN A 17 3.48 10.40 -3.45
N ILE A 18 4.04 11.25 -4.32
CA ILE A 18 5.16 10.86 -5.19
C ILE A 18 6.38 10.37 -4.39
N LYS A 19 6.64 10.97 -3.22
CA LYS A 19 7.73 10.53 -2.33
C LYS A 19 7.44 9.17 -1.69
N LEU A 20 6.19 8.91 -1.31
CA LEU A 20 5.75 7.63 -0.76
C LEU A 20 5.81 6.54 -1.83
N ASP A 21 5.37 6.84 -3.05
CA ASP A 21 5.47 5.94 -4.20
C ASP A 21 6.92 5.52 -4.47
N GLU A 22 7.85 6.47 -4.43
CA GLU A 22 9.27 6.17 -4.59
C GLU A 22 9.82 5.29 -3.45
N LEU A 23 9.35 5.49 -2.21
CA LEU A 23 9.72 4.63 -1.09
C LEU A 23 9.14 3.22 -1.25
N ILE A 24 7.86 3.08 -1.62
CA ILE A 24 7.23 1.78 -1.89
C ILE A 24 7.98 1.06 -3.01
N ARG A 25 8.28 1.75 -4.11
CA ARG A 25 9.06 1.21 -5.24
C ARG A 25 10.47 0.78 -4.84
N SER A 26 11.09 1.46 -3.87
CA SER A 26 12.45 1.16 -3.40
C SER A 26 12.53 -0.03 -2.44
N VAL A 27 11.39 -0.48 -1.90
CA VAL A 27 11.33 -1.62 -0.97
C VAL A 27 11.23 -2.91 -1.77
N GLU A 28 12.25 -3.76 -1.65
CA GLU A 28 12.28 -5.09 -2.25
C GLU A 28 11.12 -5.96 -1.71
N GLY A 29 10.31 -6.51 -2.60
CA GLY A 29 9.10 -7.27 -2.26
C GLY A 29 7.86 -6.43 -1.93
N ALA A 30 7.91 -5.10 -2.11
CA ALA A 30 6.71 -4.27 -2.02
C ALA A 30 5.80 -4.47 -3.24
N HIS A 31 4.49 -4.50 -3.01
CA HIS A 31 3.52 -4.61 -4.07
C HIS A 31 3.34 -3.27 -4.78
N ASN A 32 3.81 -3.18 -6.02
CA ASN A 32 3.59 -2.01 -6.88
C ASN A 32 2.10 -1.69 -7.10
N ALA A 33 1.20 -2.64 -6.82
CA ALA A 33 -0.25 -2.42 -6.81
C ALA A 33 -0.72 -1.45 -5.72
N LEU A 34 0.15 -1.07 -4.77
CA LEU A 34 -0.10 -0.02 -3.78
C LEU A 34 0.30 1.38 -4.27
N LEU A 35 0.96 1.49 -5.42
CA LEU A 35 1.22 2.77 -6.04
C LEU A 35 -0.11 3.31 -6.58
N ASP A 36 -0.31 4.62 -6.47
CA ASP A 36 -1.45 5.31 -7.06
C ASP A 36 -2.83 4.81 -6.56
N LEU A 37 -2.91 4.39 -5.30
CA LEU A 37 -4.18 3.96 -4.66
C LEU A 37 -5.30 5.01 -4.73
N GLU A 38 -4.96 6.29 -4.90
CA GLU A 38 -5.93 7.40 -4.95
C GLU A 38 -6.79 7.39 -6.22
N GLU A 39 -6.31 6.76 -7.30
CA GLU A 39 -7.00 6.68 -8.59
C GLU A 39 -7.83 5.40 -8.76
N LEU A 40 -7.73 4.44 -7.81
CA LEU A 40 -8.43 3.16 -7.88
C LEU A 40 -9.92 3.28 -7.54
N ASP A 41 -10.73 2.41 -8.14
CA ASP A 41 -12.13 2.30 -7.77
C ASP A 41 -12.33 1.56 -6.43
N ASP A 42 -13.51 1.75 -5.81
CA ASP A 42 -13.83 1.12 -4.52
C ASP A 42 -13.70 -0.42 -4.55
N LYS A 43 -13.94 -1.06 -5.70
CA LYS A 43 -13.88 -2.53 -5.83
C LYS A 43 -12.43 -3.01 -5.90
N GLU A 44 -11.57 -2.26 -6.58
CA GLU A 44 -10.13 -2.49 -6.65
C GLU A 44 -9.49 -2.30 -5.27
N LEU A 45 -9.88 -1.23 -4.58
CA LEU A 45 -9.44 -0.97 -3.21
C LEU A 45 -9.83 -2.12 -2.26
N GLU A 46 -11.06 -2.61 -2.37
CA GLU A 46 -11.53 -3.73 -1.55
C GLU A 46 -10.81 -5.05 -1.87
N ARG A 47 -10.45 -5.29 -3.14
CA ARG A 47 -9.63 -6.46 -3.51
C ARG A 47 -8.24 -6.41 -2.89
N ILE A 48 -7.59 -5.24 -2.96
CA ILE A 48 -6.27 -5.03 -2.34
C ILE A 48 -6.38 -5.26 -0.83
N ARG A 49 -7.38 -4.64 -0.19
CA ARG A 49 -7.64 -4.80 1.24
C ARG A 49 -7.83 -6.26 1.64
N ALA A 50 -8.64 -7.01 0.90
CA ALA A 50 -8.87 -8.43 1.17
C ALA A 50 -7.59 -9.27 1.08
N ASN A 51 -6.67 -8.92 0.17
CA ASN A 51 -5.37 -9.59 0.07
C ASN A 51 -4.47 -9.27 1.28
N TYR A 52 -4.44 -8.03 1.74
CA TYR A 52 -3.71 -7.64 2.95
C TYR A 52 -4.29 -8.25 4.23
N GLU A 53 -5.61 -8.37 4.33
CA GLU A 53 -6.26 -9.05 5.46
C GLU A 53 -5.85 -10.52 5.54
N LYS A 54 -5.73 -11.20 4.39
CA LYS A 54 -5.20 -12.58 4.31
C LYS A 54 -3.73 -12.66 4.70
N LEU A 55 -2.88 -11.78 4.17
CA LEU A 55 -1.47 -11.69 4.57
C LEU A 55 -1.33 -11.51 6.08
N ALA A 56 -2.08 -10.58 6.65
CA ALA A 56 -2.05 -10.30 8.09
C ALA A 56 -2.56 -11.52 8.90
N ALA A 57 -3.56 -12.25 8.40
CA ALA A 57 -4.01 -13.49 9.04
C ALA A 57 -2.92 -14.57 9.03
N LEU A 58 -2.22 -14.75 7.91
CA LEU A 58 -1.11 -15.69 7.78
C LEU A 58 0.07 -15.31 8.70
N ALA A 59 0.44 -14.03 8.75
CA ALA A 59 1.48 -13.51 9.64
C ALA A 59 1.12 -13.75 11.11
N ARG A 60 -0.12 -13.43 11.52
CA ARG A 60 -0.61 -13.70 12.89
C ARG A 60 -0.58 -15.19 13.23
N GLU A 61 -0.90 -16.07 12.29
CA GLU A 61 -0.83 -17.51 12.52
C GLU A 61 0.62 -18.01 12.63
N ALA A 62 1.53 -17.48 11.80
CA ALA A 62 2.96 -17.78 11.83
C ALA A 62 3.60 -17.32 13.15
N LEU A 63 3.24 -16.13 13.63
CA LEU A 63 3.61 -15.60 14.95
C LEU A 63 3.16 -16.53 16.07
N ARG A 64 1.91 -17.01 16.03
CA ARG A 64 1.38 -17.97 17.02
C ARG A 64 2.12 -19.30 17.01
N LYS A 65 2.71 -19.69 15.87
CA LYS A 65 3.55 -20.88 15.71
C LYS A 65 5.03 -20.64 16.04
N GLY A 66 5.40 -19.44 16.51
CA GLY A 66 6.76 -19.10 16.96
C GLY A 66 7.74 -18.72 15.86
N LYS A 67 7.26 -18.38 14.65
CA LYS A 67 8.11 -17.86 13.56
C LYS A 67 8.33 -16.36 13.69
N LYS A 68 9.43 -15.84 13.13
CA LYS A 68 9.75 -14.40 13.12
C LYS A 68 8.83 -13.66 12.12
N ASP A 69 8.33 -12.49 12.52
CA ASP A 69 7.39 -11.63 11.77
C ASP A 69 8.02 -10.83 10.63
N THR A 70 9.30 -11.05 10.34
CA THR A 70 10.09 -10.20 9.44
C THR A 70 10.15 -10.70 8.00
N GLU A 71 9.46 -11.79 7.68
CA GLU A 71 9.46 -12.33 6.32
C GLU A 71 8.37 -11.64 5.48
N THR A 72 8.79 -10.73 4.60
CA THR A 72 7.96 -10.20 3.50
C THR A 72 7.56 -11.38 2.62
N HIS A 73 6.38 -11.95 2.86
CA HIS A 73 5.84 -12.99 2.00
C HIS A 73 5.25 -12.32 0.77
N GLU A 74 5.88 -12.51 -0.39
CA GLU A 74 5.29 -12.13 -1.68
C GLU A 74 3.92 -12.82 -1.79
N VAL A 75 2.86 -12.03 -1.96
CA VAL A 75 1.56 -12.58 -2.38
C VAL A 75 1.79 -13.11 -3.79
N ALA A 76 1.95 -14.43 -3.91
CA ALA A 76 2.12 -15.08 -5.19
C ALA A 76 0.98 -14.62 -6.13
N GLU A 77 1.36 -13.89 -7.18
CA GLU A 77 0.51 -13.59 -8.31
C GLU A 77 0.10 -14.92 -8.93
N ASN A 78 -1.11 -15.38 -8.61
CA ASN A 78 -1.77 -16.38 -9.45
C ASN A 78 -2.24 -15.64 -10.71
N VAL A 79 -1.38 -15.69 -11.74
CA VAL A 79 -1.73 -15.45 -13.14
C VAL A 79 -2.82 -16.41 -13.59
#